data_AF-A0A7S3T8S2-F1
#
_entry.id   AF-A0A7S3T8S2-F1
#
_cell.length_a   1.000
_cell.length_b   1.000
_cell.length_c   1.000
_cell.angle_alpha   90.00
_cell.angle_beta   90.00
_cell.angle_gamma   90.00
#
_symmetry.space_group_name_H-M   'P 1'
#
loop_
_entity.id
_entity.type
_entity.pdbx_description
1 polymer ?
#
loop_
_entity_poly.entity_id
_entity_poly.type
_entity_poly.pdbx_seq_one_letter_code
_entity_poly.pdbx_strand_id
1 'polypeptide(L)'
;AAGGGGGGGGGGSGGTIAVRAGTVSVVSTMGGATVTADGGVGGSPGGGGGGGGRLWLSPASGRWKGTPDPRVGRLFSHPAGGAGDGRAGGGAGGIGTVRGAACEPGHGGLLCDLCGAGTAKRHADNGPCEACAPGTVAPAPGQSACSPCGAGLVASNDTSYPSPGEGGLACLPCPLGETASARGDACDRCALPPLRASFVAVNSCSWRCDPPFILTAGRDQCGLFFEVWFTNLGLLLDVPPAAGHAVILLPPLAGLALLAALLLLPPLLRARTLRQTQPHAPHSAASSARQAPLIAAAGGGGDGGGSD
;
A
#
# COMPACT_ATOMS: atom_id res chain seq x y z
N ALA A 1 42.18 -38.69 48.13
CA ALA A 1 40.72 -38.51 48.07
C ALA A 1 40.36 -38.13 46.64
N ALA A 2 39.86 -39.07 45.85
CA ALA A 2 39.37 -38.77 44.51
C ALA A 2 38.00 -38.09 44.66
N GLY A 3 37.91 -36.82 44.26
CA GLY A 3 36.65 -36.08 44.18
C GLY A 3 35.79 -36.68 43.09
N GLY A 4 34.88 -37.58 43.47
CA GLY A 4 33.84 -38.10 42.59
C GLY A 4 32.84 -36.98 42.30
N GLY A 5 33.12 -36.15 41.29
CA GLY A 5 32.14 -35.25 40.70
C GLY A 5 31.08 -36.08 39.99
N GLY A 6 30.07 -36.51 40.74
CA GLY A 6 28.88 -37.15 40.17
C GLY A 6 28.17 -36.13 39.28
N GLY A 7 28.37 -36.21 37.98
CA GLY A 7 27.63 -35.40 37.01
C GLY A 7 26.14 -35.70 37.14
N GLY A 8 25.36 -34.68 37.50
CA GLY A 8 23.92 -34.81 37.59
C GLY A 8 23.30 -35.14 36.23
N GLY A 9 22.37 -36.08 36.20
CA GLY A 9 21.68 -36.48 34.97
C GLY A 9 20.85 -35.33 34.37
N GLY A 10 20.84 -35.22 33.05
CA GLY A 10 20.01 -34.23 32.33
C GLY A 10 18.51 -34.47 32.52
N GLY A 11 17.71 -33.39 32.45
CA GLY A 11 16.25 -33.46 32.52
C GLY A 11 15.63 -34.04 31.25
N GLY A 12 14.52 -34.77 31.40
CA GLY A 12 13.78 -35.36 30.27
C GLY A 12 12.96 -34.34 29.47
N SER A 13 12.60 -34.67 28.22
CA SER A 13 11.69 -33.86 27.40
C SER A 13 10.23 -34.02 27.84
N GLY A 14 9.46 -32.93 27.82
CA GLY A 14 8.02 -32.98 28.14
C GLY A 14 7.20 -33.81 27.15
N GLY A 15 6.09 -34.38 27.64
CA GLY A 15 5.15 -35.19 26.85
C GLY A 15 4.30 -34.35 25.88
N THR A 16 3.44 -35.01 25.09
CA THR A 16 2.46 -34.31 24.22
C THR A 16 1.05 -34.69 24.62
N ILE A 17 0.21 -33.69 24.87
CA ILE A 17 -1.25 -33.86 25.03
C ILE A 17 -1.89 -33.42 23.72
N ALA A 18 -2.61 -34.32 23.05
CA ALA A 18 -3.33 -34.02 21.82
C ALA A 18 -4.85 -34.02 22.08
N VAL A 19 -5.49 -32.89 21.84
CA VAL A 19 -6.94 -32.72 21.94
C VAL A 19 -7.52 -32.70 20.53
N ARG A 20 -8.39 -33.67 20.25
CA ARG A 20 -9.11 -33.77 18.97
C ARG A 20 -10.60 -33.71 19.23
N ALA A 21 -11.26 -32.66 18.74
CA ALA A 21 -12.68 -32.42 18.99
C ALA A 21 -13.39 -31.79 17.79
N GLY A 22 -14.71 -31.95 17.68
CA GLY A 22 -15.51 -31.27 16.65
C GLY A 22 -15.77 -29.80 17.00
N THR A 23 -15.98 -29.51 18.28
CA THR A 23 -16.24 -28.17 18.83
C THR A 23 -15.47 -28.01 20.14
N VAL A 24 -14.94 -26.82 20.40
CA VAL A 24 -14.37 -26.44 21.70
C VAL A 24 -14.98 -25.09 22.10
N SER A 25 -15.55 -25.02 23.29
CA SER A 25 -16.23 -23.83 23.82
C SER A 25 -15.93 -23.64 25.30
N VAL A 26 -15.98 -22.39 25.77
CA VAL A 26 -15.80 -22.05 27.19
C VAL A 26 -17.17 -21.88 27.85
N VAL A 27 -17.58 -22.85 28.66
CA VAL A 27 -18.93 -22.89 29.25
C VAL A 27 -19.03 -22.08 30.56
N SER A 28 -17.92 -21.87 31.27
CA SER A 28 -17.81 -21.01 32.46
C SER A 28 -16.38 -20.49 32.59
N THR A 29 -16.21 -19.26 33.10
CA THR A 29 -14.92 -18.72 33.57
C THR A 29 -14.73 -18.88 35.08
N MET A 30 -15.80 -19.18 35.81
CA MET A 30 -15.76 -19.51 37.24
C MET A 30 -15.53 -21.01 37.36
N GLY A 31 -14.28 -21.41 37.65
CA GLY A 31 -13.81 -22.79 37.61
C GLY A 31 -13.23 -23.16 36.26
N GLY A 32 -11.96 -22.80 36.02
CA GLY A 32 -11.26 -23.13 34.77
C GLY A 32 -11.01 -24.63 34.61
N ALA A 33 -11.03 -25.11 33.37
CA ALA A 33 -10.46 -26.41 33.01
C ALA A 33 -8.98 -26.20 32.64
N THR A 34 -8.08 -26.76 33.44
CA THR A 34 -6.63 -26.63 33.22
C THR A 34 -6.10 -27.87 32.52
N VAL A 35 -5.45 -27.68 31.37
CA VAL A 35 -4.68 -28.71 30.69
C VAL A 35 -3.24 -28.23 30.61
N THR A 36 -2.37 -28.80 31.44
CA THR A 36 -0.94 -28.52 31.43
C THR A 36 -0.13 -29.79 31.25
N ALA A 37 1.03 -29.64 30.65
CA ALA A 37 2.08 -30.64 30.57
C ALA A 37 3.33 -30.03 31.21
N ASP A 38 3.36 -29.95 32.54
CA ASP A 38 4.46 -29.32 33.27
C ASP A 38 5.70 -30.24 33.30
N GLY A 39 6.87 -29.61 33.30
CA GLY A 39 8.15 -30.30 33.42
C GLY A 39 8.40 -30.84 34.84
N GLY A 40 9.07 -31.99 34.93
CA GLY A 40 9.41 -32.61 36.21
C GLY A 40 10.58 -31.94 36.93
N VAL A 41 10.66 -32.10 38.26
CA VAL A 41 11.78 -31.58 39.07
C VAL A 41 13.00 -32.51 38.95
N GLY A 42 14.19 -31.92 38.78
CA GLY A 42 15.45 -32.65 38.67
C GLY A 42 15.84 -33.43 39.93
N GLY A 43 16.52 -34.56 39.72
CA GLY A 43 17.09 -35.37 40.81
C GLY A 43 18.28 -34.69 41.51
N SER A 44 18.61 -35.12 42.73
CA SER A 44 19.82 -34.65 43.45
C SER A 44 20.87 -35.75 43.49
N PRO A 45 22.19 -35.45 43.32
CA PRO A 45 22.80 -34.14 43.08
C PRO A 45 22.88 -33.77 41.58
N GLY A 46 22.65 -32.49 41.26
CA GLY A 46 22.94 -31.88 39.95
C GLY A 46 21.95 -32.14 38.83
N GLY A 47 20.80 -32.78 39.09
CA GLY A 47 19.85 -33.16 38.05
C GLY A 47 19.15 -31.96 37.42
N GLY A 48 19.09 -31.94 36.08
CA GLY A 48 18.35 -30.92 35.33
C GLY A 48 16.84 -31.09 35.42
N GLY A 49 16.10 -29.99 35.39
CA GLY A 49 14.64 -29.99 35.33
C GLY A 49 14.12 -30.50 33.98
N GLY A 50 13.01 -31.23 33.99
CA GLY A 50 12.37 -31.71 32.77
C GLY A 50 11.73 -30.57 31.99
N GLY A 51 11.71 -30.66 30.66
CA GLY A 51 11.00 -29.69 29.82
C GLY A 51 9.48 -29.82 29.97
N GLY A 52 8.77 -28.70 29.85
CA GLY A 52 7.33 -28.68 29.65
C GLY A 52 6.93 -29.34 28.33
N GLY A 53 5.74 -29.91 28.30
CA GLY A 53 5.20 -30.66 27.17
C GLY A 53 4.53 -29.79 26.13
N ARG A 54 4.02 -30.45 25.08
CA ARG A 54 3.30 -29.82 23.98
C ARG A 54 1.81 -30.08 24.11
N LEU A 55 1.00 -29.03 23.97
CA LEU A 55 -0.43 -29.17 23.80
C LEU A 55 -0.78 -28.97 22.32
N TRP A 56 -1.41 -29.98 21.70
CA TRP A 56 -1.82 -29.95 20.30
C TRP A 56 -3.34 -29.94 20.18
N LEU A 57 -3.90 -28.87 19.61
CA LEU A 57 -5.34 -28.74 19.38
C LEU A 57 -5.64 -29.01 17.90
N SER A 58 -6.60 -29.89 17.62
CA SER A 58 -7.00 -30.19 16.24
C SER A 58 -8.48 -30.51 16.08
N PRO A 59 -9.11 -30.10 14.96
CA PRO A 59 -10.45 -30.51 14.66
C PRO A 59 -10.53 -32.00 14.32
N ALA A 60 -11.61 -32.67 14.73
CA ALA A 60 -11.84 -34.08 14.40
C ALA A 60 -11.95 -34.31 12.89
N SER A 61 -12.60 -33.39 12.18
CA SER A 61 -12.96 -33.47 10.75
C SER A 61 -12.17 -32.49 9.85
N GLY A 62 -11.00 -32.04 10.28
CA GLY A 62 -10.17 -31.10 9.50
C GLY A 62 -10.57 -29.62 9.60
N ARG A 63 -11.81 -29.32 10.01
CA ARG A 63 -12.26 -27.97 10.40
C ARG A 63 -13.10 -28.03 11.68
N TRP A 64 -13.05 -26.96 12.47
CA TRP A 64 -13.92 -26.81 13.64
C TRP A 64 -15.36 -26.61 13.19
N LYS A 65 -16.31 -27.20 13.90
CA LYS A 65 -17.73 -27.08 13.60
C LYS A 65 -18.27 -25.77 14.21
N GLY A 66 -18.72 -24.84 13.37
CA GLY A 66 -19.15 -23.50 13.81
C GLY A 66 -17.98 -22.56 14.09
N THR A 67 -18.28 -21.33 14.54
CA THR A 67 -17.26 -20.37 14.98
C THR A 67 -16.71 -20.79 16.34
N PRO A 68 -15.40 -21.08 16.45
CA PRO A 68 -14.78 -21.38 17.73
C PRO A 68 -14.94 -20.20 18.69
N ASP A 69 -15.08 -20.50 19.98
CA ASP A 69 -15.16 -19.45 20.99
C ASP A 69 -13.79 -18.73 21.07
N PRO A 70 -13.71 -17.42 20.80
CA PRO A 70 -12.44 -16.69 20.76
C PRO A 70 -11.70 -16.70 22.11
N ARG A 71 -12.41 -17.00 23.21
CA ARG A 71 -11.82 -17.18 24.55
C ARG A 71 -10.93 -18.42 24.62
N VAL A 72 -11.19 -19.45 23.81
CA VAL A 72 -10.37 -20.67 23.75
C VAL A 72 -8.95 -20.31 23.30
N GLY A 73 -8.80 -19.56 22.22
CA GLY A 73 -7.49 -19.12 21.72
C GLY A 73 -6.68 -18.38 22.80
N ARG A 74 -7.33 -17.52 23.59
CA ARG A 74 -6.71 -16.76 24.69
C ARG A 74 -6.34 -17.59 25.92
N LEU A 75 -7.10 -18.65 26.22
CA LEU A 75 -6.81 -19.54 27.34
C LEU A 75 -5.68 -20.52 27.01
N PHE A 76 -5.53 -20.86 25.74
CA PHE A 76 -4.51 -21.77 25.24
C PHE A 76 -3.30 -21.02 24.62
N SER A 77 -3.19 -19.69 24.74
CA SER A 77 -2.15 -18.88 24.09
C SER A 77 -0.82 -18.79 24.86
N HIS A 78 -0.43 -19.86 25.56
CA HIS A 78 0.82 -20.07 26.33
C HIS A 78 0.73 -19.89 27.85
N PRO A 79 1.62 -20.61 28.59
CA PRO A 79 2.37 -21.81 28.17
C PRO A 79 1.54 -23.09 28.31
N ALA A 80 1.86 -24.12 27.51
CA ALA A 80 1.22 -25.45 27.61
C ALA A 80 1.60 -26.23 28.89
N GLY A 81 2.49 -25.64 29.70
CA GLY A 81 3.06 -26.19 30.91
C GLY A 81 4.35 -25.45 31.26
N GLY A 82 4.64 -25.34 32.54
CA GLY A 82 5.85 -24.77 33.09
C GLY A 82 7.08 -25.63 32.80
N ALA A 83 8.24 -24.98 32.74
CA ALA A 83 9.52 -25.66 32.82
C ALA A 83 9.66 -26.34 34.19
N GLY A 84 10.24 -27.52 34.23
CA GLY A 84 10.64 -28.18 35.47
C GLY A 84 11.90 -27.53 36.05
N ASP A 85 12.01 -27.50 37.38
CA ASP A 85 13.15 -26.93 38.08
C ASP A 85 14.31 -27.94 38.21
N GLY A 86 15.53 -27.51 37.89
CA GLY A 86 16.74 -28.28 38.19
C GLY A 86 17.17 -28.16 39.65
N ARG A 87 18.00 -29.10 40.13
CA ARG A 87 18.52 -29.10 41.51
C ARG A 87 20.05 -29.11 41.56
N ALA A 88 20.59 -28.52 42.63
CA ALA A 88 22.02 -28.51 42.96
C ALA A 88 22.93 -28.12 41.77
N GLY A 89 22.60 -27.00 41.10
CA GLY A 89 23.33 -26.48 39.94
C GLY A 89 22.82 -26.99 38.57
N GLY A 90 21.86 -27.92 38.54
CA GLY A 90 21.15 -28.32 37.33
C GLY A 90 20.26 -27.20 36.79
N GLY A 91 20.22 -27.03 35.46
CA GLY A 91 19.38 -26.03 34.80
C GLY A 91 17.89 -26.39 34.79
N ALA A 92 17.03 -25.37 34.62
CA ALA A 92 15.60 -25.56 34.39
C ALA A 92 15.32 -26.13 32.99
N GLY A 93 14.19 -26.82 32.84
CA GLY A 93 13.72 -27.31 31.56
C GLY A 93 13.22 -26.19 30.62
N GLY A 94 12.91 -26.54 29.38
CA GLY A 94 12.23 -25.62 28.45
C GLY A 94 10.75 -25.43 28.82
N ILE A 95 10.15 -24.29 28.46
CA ILE A 95 8.70 -24.04 28.62
C ILE A 95 7.91 -24.85 27.59
N GLY A 96 6.73 -25.37 27.98
CA GLY A 96 5.84 -26.09 27.08
C GLY A 96 5.15 -25.20 26.04
N THR A 97 4.91 -25.73 24.83
CA THR A 97 4.33 -24.97 23.70
C THR A 97 2.92 -25.43 23.38
N VAL A 98 2.02 -24.50 23.03
CA VAL A 98 0.71 -24.83 22.47
C VAL A 98 0.75 -24.66 20.95
N ARG A 99 0.23 -25.64 20.21
CA ARG A 99 0.13 -25.61 18.74
C ARG A 99 -1.28 -26.00 18.29
N GLY A 100 -1.74 -25.34 17.23
CA GLY A 100 -2.96 -25.70 16.51
C GLY A 100 -2.67 -26.59 15.30
N ALA A 101 -3.72 -27.13 14.70
CA ALA A 101 -3.69 -27.80 13.41
C ALA A 101 -3.24 -26.84 12.29
N ALA A 102 -2.72 -27.40 11.20
CA ALA A 102 -2.43 -26.63 9.99
C ALA A 102 -3.75 -26.14 9.38
N CYS A 103 -3.93 -24.83 9.34
CA CYS A 103 -5.13 -24.17 8.84
C CYS A 103 -5.04 -23.97 7.34
N GLU A 104 -6.13 -24.23 6.62
CA GLU A 104 -6.24 -23.95 5.20
C GLU A 104 -5.97 -22.46 4.88
N PRO A 105 -5.63 -22.12 3.62
CA PRO A 105 -5.47 -20.73 3.20
C PRO A 105 -6.70 -19.87 3.59
N GLY A 106 -6.45 -18.64 4.01
CA GLY A 106 -7.46 -17.73 4.54
C GLY A 106 -7.85 -17.94 6.00
N HIS A 107 -7.23 -18.90 6.70
CA HIS A 107 -7.46 -19.16 8.11
C HIS A 107 -6.13 -19.22 8.89
N GLY A 108 -6.13 -18.71 10.12
CA GLY A 108 -4.93 -18.63 10.95
C GLY A 108 -5.17 -18.84 12.44
N GLY A 109 -4.08 -18.99 13.19
CA GLY A 109 -4.08 -19.16 14.63
C GLY A 109 -4.43 -20.58 15.12
N LEU A 110 -4.62 -20.72 16.43
CA LEU A 110 -4.81 -22.01 17.11
C LEU A 110 -6.07 -22.78 16.68
N LEU A 111 -7.11 -22.04 16.28
CA LEU A 111 -8.42 -22.58 15.95
C LEU A 111 -8.79 -22.40 14.48
N CYS A 112 -7.84 -22.01 13.63
CA CYS A 112 -8.10 -21.77 12.21
C CYS A 112 -9.28 -20.82 12.00
N ASP A 113 -9.26 -19.69 12.69
CA ASP A 113 -10.25 -18.64 12.50
C ASP A 113 -10.01 -17.94 11.16
N LEU A 114 -11.06 -17.38 10.56
CA LEU A 114 -10.90 -16.60 9.32
C LEU A 114 -9.91 -15.46 9.55
N CYS A 115 -9.00 -15.26 8.61
CA CYS A 115 -8.20 -14.05 8.58
C CYS A 115 -9.13 -12.84 8.53
N GLY A 116 -8.93 -11.88 9.43
CA GLY A 116 -9.71 -10.65 9.43
C GLY A 116 -9.48 -9.84 8.16
N ALA A 117 -10.38 -8.90 7.86
CA ALA A 117 -10.16 -7.96 6.77
C ALA A 117 -8.82 -7.22 6.97
N GLY A 118 -8.10 -6.97 5.88
CA GLY A 118 -6.74 -6.42 5.89
C GLY A 118 -5.65 -7.47 6.15
N THR A 119 -6.02 -8.72 6.41
CA THR A 119 -5.05 -9.82 6.59
C THR A 119 -5.35 -10.97 5.64
N ALA A 120 -4.31 -11.71 5.26
CA ALA A 120 -4.44 -12.89 4.43
C ALA A 120 -3.48 -13.99 4.87
N LYS A 121 -3.76 -15.21 4.42
CA LYS A 121 -2.86 -16.34 4.65
C LYS A 121 -2.84 -17.29 3.47
N ARG A 122 -1.66 -17.42 2.85
CA ARG A 122 -1.46 -18.22 1.64
C ARG A 122 -1.25 -19.70 1.91
N HIS A 123 -0.56 -20.01 3.00
CA HIS A 123 -0.02 -21.34 3.25
C HIS A 123 -0.85 -22.12 4.27
N ALA A 124 -0.86 -23.44 4.07
CA ALA A 124 -1.54 -24.38 4.94
C ALA A 124 -0.66 -24.72 6.16
N ASP A 125 -0.64 -23.85 7.15
CA ASP A 125 0.12 -23.99 8.40
C ASP A 125 -0.66 -23.44 9.60
N ASN A 126 -0.11 -23.52 10.80
CA ASN A 126 -0.73 -23.00 12.03
C ASN A 126 -0.28 -21.57 12.39
N GLY A 127 0.32 -20.87 11.43
CA GLY A 127 0.78 -19.50 11.58
C GLY A 127 -0.36 -18.48 11.69
N PRO A 128 -0.04 -17.26 12.13
CA PRO A 128 -0.99 -16.16 12.14
C PRO A 128 -1.33 -15.71 10.71
N CYS A 129 -2.42 -14.98 10.57
CA CYS A 129 -2.69 -14.24 9.33
C CYS A 129 -1.73 -13.05 9.21
N GLU A 130 -1.23 -12.80 8.01
CA GLU A 130 -0.29 -11.73 7.72
C GLU A 130 -1.04 -10.49 7.25
N ALA A 131 -0.62 -9.31 7.70
CA ALA A 131 -1.18 -8.06 7.22
C ALA A 131 -0.87 -7.86 5.74
N CYS A 132 -1.83 -7.32 4.99
CA CYS A 132 -1.60 -6.97 3.60
C CYS A 132 -0.51 -5.90 3.50
N ALA A 133 0.48 -6.15 2.64
CA ALA A 133 1.54 -5.20 2.36
C ALA A 133 0.97 -3.92 1.73
N PRO A 134 1.67 -2.77 1.84
CA PRO A 134 1.28 -1.54 1.17
C PRO A 134 1.00 -1.76 -0.32
N GLY A 135 -0.06 -1.12 -0.83
CA GLY A 135 -0.54 -1.31 -2.21
C GLY A 135 -1.40 -2.56 -2.43
N THR A 136 -1.64 -3.37 -1.41
CA THR A 136 -2.53 -4.54 -1.49
C THR A 136 -3.64 -4.49 -0.44
N VAL A 137 -4.76 -5.13 -0.74
CA VAL A 137 -5.96 -5.12 0.11
C VAL A 137 -6.55 -6.51 0.29
N ALA A 138 -7.20 -6.72 1.44
CA ALA A 138 -8.07 -7.86 1.71
C ALA A 138 -9.41 -7.34 2.28
N PRO A 139 -10.36 -6.89 1.43
CA PRO A 139 -11.59 -6.23 1.88
C PRO A 139 -12.54 -7.11 2.71
N ALA A 140 -12.40 -8.44 2.60
CA ALA A 140 -13.29 -9.39 3.26
C ALA A 140 -12.48 -10.36 4.11
N PRO A 141 -13.08 -10.91 5.20
CA PRO A 141 -12.44 -11.95 5.97
C PRO A 141 -12.27 -13.24 5.15
N GLY A 142 -11.28 -14.05 5.52
CA GLY A 142 -11.04 -15.35 4.88
C GLY A 142 -10.21 -15.31 3.62
N GLN A 143 -9.56 -14.19 3.29
CA GLN A 143 -8.77 -14.10 2.08
C GLN A 143 -7.46 -14.87 2.20
N SER A 144 -7.17 -15.69 1.18
CA SER A 144 -5.93 -16.46 1.09
C SER A 144 -4.76 -15.66 0.52
N ALA A 145 -5.02 -14.50 -0.08
CA ALA A 145 -4.02 -13.59 -0.60
C ALA A 145 -4.56 -12.15 -0.62
N CYS A 146 -3.66 -11.18 -0.51
CA CYS A 146 -4.00 -9.77 -0.71
C CYS A 146 -3.98 -9.45 -2.21
N SER A 147 -4.97 -8.69 -2.67
CA SER A 147 -5.06 -8.24 -4.07
C SER A 147 -4.43 -6.86 -4.23
N PRO A 148 -3.62 -6.60 -5.28
CA PRO A 148 -3.07 -5.28 -5.53
C PRO A 148 -4.15 -4.26 -5.91
N CYS A 149 -3.97 -3.01 -5.52
CA CYS A 149 -4.81 -1.92 -6.01
C CYS A 149 -4.55 -1.65 -7.49
N GLY A 150 -5.62 -1.33 -8.22
CA GLY A 150 -5.55 -0.91 -9.61
C GLY A 150 -4.79 0.43 -9.77
N ALA A 151 -4.32 0.70 -10.98
CA ALA A 151 -3.62 1.95 -11.28
C ALA A 151 -4.48 3.17 -10.89
N GLY A 152 -3.87 4.14 -10.22
CA GLY A 152 -4.57 5.33 -9.73
C GLY A 152 -5.32 5.16 -8.40
N LEU A 153 -5.15 4.03 -7.74
CA LEU A 153 -5.69 3.78 -6.40
C LEU A 153 -4.58 3.39 -5.44
N VAL A 154 -4.76 3.75 -4.17
CA VAL A 154 -3.88 3.36 -3.09
C VAL A 154 -4.59 2.45 -2.11
N ALA A 155 -3.86 1.49 -1.55
CA ALA A 155 -4.39 0.67 -0.46
C ALA A 155 -4.54 1.53 0.79
N SER A 156 -5.70 1.41 1.46
CA SER A 156 -6.00 2.14 2.68
C SER A 156 -6.55 1.21 3.74
N ASN A 157 -6.13 1.42 4.98
CA ASN A 157 -6.70 0.75 6.16
C ASN A 157 -8.00 1.43 6.64
N ASP A 158 -8.35 2.61 6.11
CA ASP A 158 -9.60 3.32 6.35
C ASP A 158 -10.39 3.45 5.05
N THR A 159 -11.69 3.19 5.12
CA THR A 159 -12.63 3.34 4.00
C THR A 159 -12.98 4.80 3.67
N SER A 160 -12.65 5.74 4.55
CA SER A 160 -13.04 7.15 4.44
C SER A 160 -11.92 8.07 3.94
N TYR A 161 -10.65 7.73 4.21
CA TYR A 161 -9.50 8.54 3.82
C TYR A 161 -8.32 7.65 3.40
N PRO A 162 -7.64 7.92 2.28
CA PRO A 162 -6.48 7.14 1.86
C PRO A 162 -5.34 7.28 2.86
N SER A 163 -5.10 6.21 3.61
CA SER A 163 -4.02 6.09 4.60
C SER A 163 -3.14 4.90 4.20
N PRO A 164 -2.12 5.12 3.36
CA PRO A 164 -1.23 4.05 2.93
C PRO A 164 -0.52 3.42 4.12
N GLY A 165 -0.59 2.10 4.20
CA GLY A 165 -0.03 1.33 5.29
C GLY A 165 -0.30 -0.15 5.12
N GLU A 166 0.15 -0.94 6.10
CA GLU A 166 -0.21 -2.35 6.17
C GLU A 166 -1.68 -2.52 6.54
N GLY A 167 -2.27 -3.65 6.13
CA GLY A 167 -3.64 -3.97 6.51
C GLY A 167 -4.72 -3.35 5.62
N GLY A 168 -4.43 -3.12 4.34
CA GLY A 168 -5.36 -2.49 3.40
C GLY A 168 -6.74 -3.16 3.36
N LEU A 169 -7.79 -2.37 3.60
CA LEU A 169 -9.20 -2.77 3.54
C LEU A 169 -9.86 -2.39 2.22
N ALA A 170 -9.42 -1.29 1.60
CA ALA A 170 -10.01 -0.76 0.39
C ALA A 170 -8.98 -0.04 -0.48
N CYS A 171 -9.25 0.04 -1.78
CA CYS A 171 -8.46 0.84 -2.72
C CYS A 171 -9.17 2.18 -2.95
N LEU A 172 -8.55 3.28 -2.56
CA LEU A 172 -9.11 4.63 -2.68
C LEU A 172 -8.26 5.51 -3.59
N PRO A 173 -8.87 6.49 -4.30
CA PRO A 173 -8.09 7.48 -5.04
C PRO A 173 -7.39 8.45 -4.09
N CYS A 174 -6.23 8.97 -4.50
CA CYS A 174 -5.55 10.03 -3.77
C CYS A 174 -6.35 11.35 -3.80
N PRO A 175 -6.23 12.20 -2.76
CA PRO A 175 -6.93 13.48 -2.70
C PRO A 175 -6.45 14.45 -3.79
N LEU A 176 -7.10 15.61 -3.87
CA LEU A 176 -6.72 16.68 -4.81
C LEU A 176 -5.26 17.11 -4.59
N GLY A 177 -4.51 17.25 -5.68
CA GLY A 177 -3.09 17.63 -5.62
C GLY A 177 -2.15 16.48 -5.31
N GLU A 178 -2.64 15.24 -5.36
CA GLU A 178 -1.84 14.04 -5.22
C GLU A 178 -2.19 13.01 -6.31
N THR A 179 -1.23 12.14 -6.61
CA THR A 179 -1.37 11.02 -7.55
C THR A 179 -0.89 9.73 -6.90
N ALA A 180 -1.60 8.62 -7.13
CA ALA A 180 -1.16 7.33 -6.65
C ALA A 180 0.18 6.94 -7.29
N SER A 181 1.07 6.37 -6.48
CA SER A 181 2.30 5.75 -6.97
C SER A 181 1.97 4.60 -7.93
N ALA A 182 2.94 4.20 -8.77
CA ALA A 182 2.77 3.06 -9.68
C ALA A 182 2.48 1.73 -8.94
N ARG A 183 2.83 1.65 -7.65
CA ARG A 183 2.60 0.47 -6.80
C ARG A 183 1.30 0.56 -5.99
N GLY A 184 0.64 1.72 -5.96
CA GLY A 184 -0.53 1.96 -5.11
C GLY A 184 -0.23 1.98 -3.61
N ASP A 185 1.05 2.13 -3.24
CA ASP A 185 1.53 2.12 -1.85
C ASP A 185 1.66 3.52 -1.23
N ALA A 186 1.51 4.58 -2.02
CA ALA A 186 1.61 5.96 -1.56
C ALA A 186 0.85 6.93 -2.47
N CYS A 187 0.51 8.10 -1.92
CA CYS A 187 0.07 9.26 -2.68
C CYS A 187 1.23 10.24 -2.81
N ASP A 188 1.70 10.44 -4.04
CA ASP A 188 2.75 11.38 -4.39
C ASP A 188 2.16 12.78 -4.58
N ARG A 189 2.78 13.77 -3.96
CA ARG A 189 2.34 15.17 -4.10
C ARG A 189 2.67 15.73 -5.47
N CYS A 190 1.70 16.39 -6.06
CA CYS A 190 1.90 17.17 -7.27
C CYS A 190 2.76 18.40 -7.00
N ALA A 191 3.45 18.88 -8.04
CA ALA A 191 4.04 20.21 -8.00
C ALA A 191 2.95 21.25 -7.72
N LEU A 192 3.27 22.24 -6.88
CA LEU A 192 2.31 23.29 -6.54
C LEU A 192 1.85 24.00 -7.82
N PRO A 193 0.54 24.25 -7.97
CA PRO A 193 0.05 25.01 -9.09
C PRO A 193 0.54 26.47 -8.98
N PRO A 194 0.55 27.24 -10.08
CA PRO A 194 0.90 28.65 -10.03
C PRO A 194 -0.05 29.42 -9.10
N LEU A 195 0.35 30.63 -8.69
CA LEU A 195 -0.51 31.50 -7.89
C LEU A 195 -1.87 31.69 -8.59
N ARG A 196 -2.96 31.62 -7.82
CA ARG A 196 -4.36 31.74 -8.29
C ARG A 196 -4.82 30.58 -9.17
N ALA A 197 -4.33 29.38 -8.88
CA ALA A 197 -4.84 28.13 -9.43
C ALA A 197 -5.08 27.11 -8.32
N SER A 198 -6.05 26.23 -8.57
CA SER A 198 -6.42 25.12 -7.69
C SER A 198 -6.39 23.80 -8.45
N PHE A 199 -6.13 22.70 -7.73
CA PHE A 199 -6.27 21.33 -8.25
C PHE A 199 -7.74 20.94 -8.40
N VAL A 200 -8.04 20.15 -9.42
CA VAL A 200 -9.44 19.96 -9.83
C VAL A 200 -9.86 18.56 -10.22
N ALA A 201 -8.93 17.62 -10.16
CA ALA A 201 -9.24 16.20 -10.25
C ALA A 201 -8.50 15.47 -9.14
N VAL A 202 -9.18 14.50 -8.54
CA VAL A 202 -8.56 13.54 -7.61
C VAL A 202 -7.63 12.62 -8.38
N ASN A 203 -6.61 12.10 -7.70
CA ASN A 203 -5.63 11.22 -8.31
C ASN A 203 -5.02 11.78 -9.62
N SER A 204 -4.79 13.09 -9.65
CA SER A 204 -4.34 13.82 -10.84
C SER A 204 -3.69 15.14 -10.44
N CYS A 205 -2.63 15.51 -11.17
CA CYS A 205 -1.98 16.81 -11.03
C CYS A 205 -2.61 17.91 -11.92
N SER A 206 -3.84 17.69 -12.40
CA SER A 206 -4.53 18.71 -13.17
C SER A 206 -5.03 19.85 -12.27
N TRP A 207 -4.68 21.06 -12.68
CA TRP A 207 -5.10 22.30 -12.04
C TRP A 207 -5.76 23.21 -13.07
N ARG A 208 -6.55 24.17 -12.59
CA ARG A 208 -7.13 25.26 -13.40
C ARG A 208 -7.04 26.56 -12.62
N CYS A 209 -6.97 27.66 -13.35
CA CYS A 209 -6.98 28.99 -12.75
C CYS A 209 -8.30 29.20 -11.99
N ASP A 210 -8.20 29.81 -10.82
CA ASP A 210 -9.37 30.18 -10.04
C ASP A 210 -10.11 31.32 -10.75
N PRO A 211 -11.45 31.35 -10.80
CA PRO A 211 -12.16 32.48 -11.35
C PRO A 211 -11.80 33.78 -10.60
N PRO A 212 -11.55 34.91 -11.29
CA PRO A 212 -11.73 35.19 -12.72
C PRO A 212 -10.43 35.07 -13.57
N PHE A 213 -9.41 34.36 -13.12
CA PHE A 213 -8.12 34.25 -13.79
C PHE A 213 -8.15 33.23 -14.93
N ILE A 214 -7.34 33.46 -15.96
CA ILE A 214 -7.19 32.56 -17.11
C ILE A 214 -5.72 32.22 -17.36
N LEU A 215 -5.47 31.12 -18.07
CA LEU A 215 -4.13 30.71 -18.48
C LEU A 215 -3.52 31.74 -19.44
N THR A 216 -2.31 32.22 -19.14
CA THR A 216 -1.53 33.06 -20.05
C THR A 216 -0.95 32.20 -21.18
N ALA A 217 -1.10 32.64 -22.43
CA ALA A 217 -0.52 31.94 -23.56
C ALA A 217 1.01 31.82 -23.42
N GLY A 218 1.53 30.57 -23.42
CA GLY A 218 2.97 30.29 -23.42
C GLY A 218 3.67 30.35 -22.06
N ARG A 219 2.96 30.57 -20.95
CA ARG A 219 3.51 30.46 -19.59
C ARG A 219 2.50 29.73 -18.71
N ASP A 220 2.93 28.72 -17.95
CA ASP A 220 2.11 28.00 -16.97
C ASP A 220 1.74 28.89 -15.77
N GLN A 221 1.05 30.01 -16.03
CA GLN A 221 0.72 31.06 -15.09
C GLN A 221 -0.75 31.47 -15.26
N CYS A 222 -1.34 32.00 -14.18
CA CYS A 222 -2.72 32.51 -14.17
C CYS A 222 -2.72 34.03 -14.08
N GLY A 223 -3.30 34.67 -15.09
CA GLY A 223 -3.40 36.13 -15.22
C GLY A 223 -4.84 36.62 -15.32
N LEU A 224 -5.06 37.90 -15.03
CA LEU A 224 -6.32 38.54 -15.40
C LEU A 224 -6.38 38.74 -16.91
N PHE A 225 -7.56 38.63 -17.50
CA PHE A 225 -7.76 38.81 -18.94
C PHE A 225 -7.11 40.10 -19.50
N PHE A 226 -7.18 41.20 -18.74
CA PHE A 226 -6.57 42.48 -19.13
C PHE A 226 -5.03 42.42 -19.20
N GLU A 227 -4.37 41.73 -18.28
CA GLU A 227 -2.90 41.56 -18.26
C GLU A 227 -2.39 40.72 -19.45
N VAL A 228 -3.17 39.71 -19.87
CA VAL A 228 -2.84 38.82 -21.00
C VAL A 228 -2.91 39.55 -22.35
N TRP A 229 -3.81 40.53 -22.46
CA TRP A 229 -3.97 41.33 -23.68
C TRP A 229 -2.77 42.25 -23.93
N PHE A 230 -2.27 42.95 -22.92
CA PHE A 230 -1.14 43.87 -23.08
C PHE A 230 0.18 43.14 -23.35
N THR A 231 0.40 41.98 -22.74
CA THR A 231 1.62 41.18 -22.94
C THR A 231 1.69 40.54 -24.33
N ASN A 232 0.59 40.03 -24.87
CA ASN A 232 0.56 39.52 -26.26
C ASN A 232 0.68 40.63 -27.30
N LEU A 233 0.12 41.83 -27.04
CA LEU A 233 0.28 42.97 -27.93
C LEU A 233 1.74 43.45 -28.01
N GLY A 234 2.48 43.42 -26.89
CA GLY A 234 3.92 43.74 -26.86
C GLY A 234 4.78 42.76 -27.66
N LEU A 235 4.41 41.47 -27.68
CA LEU A 235 5.13 40.42 -28.44
C LEU A 235 4.90 40.53 -29.96
N LEU A 236 3.73 41.03 -30.37
CA LEU A 236 3.40 41.30 -31.77
C LEU A 236 4.10 42.55 -32.33
N LEU A 237 4.57 43.43 -31.46
CA LEU A 237 5.24 44.69 -31.82
C LEU A 237 6.77 44.62 -31.72
N ASP A 238 7.34 43.46 -31.34
CA ASP A 238 8.79 43.21 -31.21
C ASP A 238 9.52 44.33 -30.42
N VAL A 239 8.88 44.81 -29.35
CA VAL A 239 9.44 45.89 -28.52
C VAL A 239 10.35 45.26 -27.46
N PRO A 240 11.65 45.55 -27.44
CA PRO A 240 12.56 44.98 -26.45
C PRO A 240 12.18 45.45 -25.03
N PRO A 241 12.23 44.57 -24.01
CA PRO A 241 11.76 44.84 -22.65
C PRO A 241 12.65 45.82 -21.83
N ALA A 242 13.47 46.64 -22.50
CA ALA A 242 14.48 47.49 -21.89
C ALA A 242 14.09 48.97 -21.93
N ALA A 243 12.92 49.32 -21.38
CA ALA A 243 12.66 50.68 -20.89
C ALA A 243 11.49 50.63 -19.91
N GLY A 244 11.64 51.30 -18.78
CA GLY A 244 10.72 51.25 -17.64
C GLY A 244 9.25 51.41 -18.01
N HIS A 245 8.43 50.69 -17.25
CA HIS A 245 6.98 50.61 -17.29
C HIS A 245 6.31 52.00 -17.30
N ALA A 246 6.19 52.61 -18.48
CA ALA A 246 5.11 53.54 -18.77
C ALA A 246 3.94 52.68 -19.26
N VAL A 247 3.21 52.08 -18.32
CA VAL A 247 1.88 51.52 -18.59
C VAL A 247 1.00 52.70 -18.98
N ILE A 248 0.95 53.00 -20.27
CA ILE A 248 -0.01 53.94 -20.80
C ILE A 248 -1.36 53.25 -20.66
N LEU A 249 -2.07 53.56 -19.56
CA LEU A 249 -3.51 53.38 -19.43
C LEU A 249 -4.17 54.22 -20.54
N LEU A 250 -4.12 53.73 -21.77
CA LEU A 250 -4.99 54.22 -22.81
C LEU A 250 -6.39 53.71 -22.43
N PRO A 251 -7.31 54.60 -22.02
CA PRO A 251 -8.66 54.19 -21.69
C PRO A 251 -9.26 53.47 -22.90
N PRO A 252 -10.20 52.53 -22.69
CA PRO A 252 -10.78 51.72 -23.78
C PRO A 252 -11.33 52.58 -24.93
N LEU A 253 -11.68 53.83 -24.66
CA LEU A 253 -12.10 54.83 -25.64
C LEU A 253 -11.00 55.21 -26.65
N ALA A 254 -9.73 55.24 -26.25
CA ALA A 254 -8.64 55.59 -27.14
C ALA A 254 -8.25 54.42 -28.07
N GLY A 255 -8.41 53.17 -27.60
CA GLY A 255 -8.32 51.98 -28.46
C GLY A 255 -9.41 51.96 -29.52
N LEU A 256 -10.66 52.27 -29.14
CA LEU A 256 -11.78 52.42 -30.09
C LEU A 256 -11.57 53.58 -31.06
N ALA A 257 -11.00 54.70 -30.62
CA ALA A 257 -10.69 55.85 -31.48
C ALA A 257 -9.62 55.52 -32.53
N LEU A 258 -8.58 54.75 -32.16
CA LEU A 258 -7.54 54.32 -33.11
C LEU A 258 -8.10 53.33 -34.15
N LEU A 259 -8.98 52.42 -33.72
CA LEU A 259 -9.62 51.44 -34.59
C LEU A 259 -10.62 52.11 -35.54
N ALA A 260 -11.37 53.11 -35.06
CA ALA A 260 -12.20 53.97 -35.89
C ALA A 260 -11.37 54.79 -36.89
N ALA A 261 -10.23 55.34 -36.48
CA ALA A 261 -9.32 56.06 -37.38
C ALA A 261 -8.74 55.16 -38.48
N LEU A 262 -8.41 53.90 -38.17
CA LEU A 262 -7.96 52.90 -39.15
C LEU A 262 -9.06 52.41 -40.11
N LEU A 263 -10.32 52.50 -39.70
CA LEU A 263 -11.49 52.19 -40.55
C LEU A 263 -11.89 53.37 -41.43
N LEU A 264 -11.61 54.61 -41.01
CA LEU A 264 -11.87 55.85 -41.74
C LEU A 264 -10.76 56.25 -42.72
N LEU A 265 -9.60 55.59 -42.65
CA LEU A 265 -8.52 55.78 -43.63
C LEU A 265 -8.96 55.29 -45.03
N PRO A 266 -8.88 56.14 -46.08
CA PRO A 266 -9.32 55.78 -47.42
C PRO A 266 -8.54 54.56 -47.96
N PRO A 267 -9.19 53.70 -48.76
CA PRO A 267 -8.67 52.38 -49.16
C PRO A 267 -7.38 52.41 -50.00
N LEU A 268 -6.94 53.59 -50.44
CA LEU A 268 -5.74 53.75 -51.29
C LEU A 268 -4.40 53.60 -50.55
N LEU A 269 -4.41 53.45 -49.21
CA LEU A 269 -3.20 53.12 -48.43
C LEU A 269 -3.21 51.72 -47.81
N ARG A 270 -4.30 50.94 -47.95
CA ARG A 270 -4.37 49.55 -47.43
C ARG A 270 -3.51 48.54 -48.19
N ALA A 271 -3.01 48.89 -49.37
CA ALA A 271 -2.35 47.94 -50.27
C ALA A 271 -0.82 47.79 -50.05
N ARG A 272 -0.19 48.55 -49.15
CA ARG A 272 1.29 48.55 -49.01
C ARG A 272 1.87 47.82 -47.80
N THR A 273 1.06 47.26 -46.91
CA THR A 273 1.56 46.53 -45.72
C THR A 273 1.26 45.03 -45.72
N LEU A 274 0.70 44.46 -46.79
CA LEU A 274 0.41 43.02 -46.90
C LEU A 274 1.15 42.37 -48.09
N ARG A 275 2.48 42.41 -48.05
CA ARG A 275 3.44 41.54 -48.78
C ARG A 275 4.66 41.50 -47.85
N GLN A 276 5.17 40.41 -47.29
CA GLN A 276 5.07 38.97 -47.51
C GLN A 276 5.35 38.29 -46.17
N THR A 277 4.50 37.36 -45.73
CA THR A 277 4.96 36.19 -44.95
C THR A 277 4.13 34.99 -45.42
N GLN A 278 4.79 34.05 -46.11
CA GLN A 278 4.22 32.78 -46.51
C GLN A 278 3.94 31.92 -45.25
N PRO A 279 2.81 31.20 -45.19
CA PRO A 279 2.60 30.15 -44.20
C PRO A 279 3.29 28.85 -44.67
N HIS A 280 4.24 28.35 -43.88
CA HIS A 280 4.63 26.94 -43.91
C HIS A 280 3.49 26.08 -43.33
N ALA A 281 3.25 24.94 -43.97
CA ALA A 281 2.21 23.97 -43.63
C ALA A 281 2.35 23.38 -42.21
N PRO A 282 1.23 22.91 -41.60
CA PRO A 282 1.24 22.34 -40.27
C PRO A 282 1.87 20.93 -40.25
N HIS A 283 2.93 20.77 -39.47
CA HIS A 283 3.38 19.45 -39.00
C HIS A 283 2.41 18.97 -37.92
N SER A 284 1.69 17.90 -38.24
CA SER A 284 0.97 17.05 -37.31
C SER A 284 1.97 16.42 -36.33
N ALA A 285 1.92 16.82 -35.06
CA ALA A 285 2.56 16.10 -33.97
C ALA A 285 1.53 15.16 -33.34
N ALA A 286 1.44 13.97 -33.91
CA ALA A 286 0.81 12.82 -33.28
C ALA A 286 1.66 12.33 -32.10
N SER A 287 0.95 11.85 -31.10
CA SER A 287 1.40 11.09 -29.93
C SER A 287 2.58 10.15 -30.20
N SER A 288 3.70 10.37 -29.51
CA SER A 288 4.76 9.36 -29.34
C SER A 288 4.46 8.50 -28.12
N ALA A 289 3.64 7.46 -28.32
CA ALA A 289 3.70 6.26 -27.51
C ALA A 289 5.00 5.52 -27.85
N ARG A 290 5.92 5.37 -26.90
CA ARG A 290 7.05 4.45 -27.04
C ARG A 290 6.56 3.04 -26.76
N GLN A 291 6.32 2.28 -27.82
CA GLN A 291 6.37 0.82 -27.80
C GLN A 291 7.78 0.35 -28.20
N ALA A 292 8.28 -0.61 -27.44
CA ALA A 292 9.56 -1.29 -27.66
C ALA A 292 9.48 -2.26 -28.87
N PRO A 293 10.59 -2.53 -29.57
CA PRO A 293 10.59 -3.45 -30.70
C PRO A 293 10.64 -4.91 -30.25
N LEU A 294 9.72 -5.70 -30.79
CA LEU A 294 9.80 -7.15 -30.96
C LEU A 294 10.91 -7.47 -31.97
N ILE A 295 11.95 -8.18 -31.53
CA ILE A 295 12.87 -8.91 -32.40
C ILE A 295 12.31 -10.32 -32.54
N ALA A 296 11.83 -10.65 -33.74
CA ALA A 296 11.62 -12.01 -34.19
C ALA A 296 12.81 -12.41 -35.07
N ALA A 297 13.57 -13.41 -34.63
CA ALA A 297 14.38 -14.25 -35.50
C ALA A 297 14.10 -15.69 -35.11
N ALA A 298 13.64 -16.45 -36.09
CA ALA A 298 13.24 -17.84 -36.01
C ALA A 298 14.44 -18.79 -35.95
N GLY A 299 14.21 -20.00 -35.42
CA GLY A 299 14.79 -21.22 -36.01
C GLY A 299 15.37 -22.26 -35.04
N GLY A 300 14.61 -23.36 -34.86
CA GLY A 300 15.09 -24.71 -34.55
C GLY A 300 15.50 -24.97 -33.09
N GLY A 301 15.14 -26.06 -32.41
CA GLY A 301 14.61 -27.36 -32.82
C GLY A 301 15.27 -28.44 -31.94
N GLY A 302 14.47 -29.40 -31.45
CA GLY A 302 14.94 -30.74 -31.06
C GLY A 302 15.21 -31.01 -29.57
N ASP A 303 14.40 -31.93 -29.03
CA ASP A 303 14.73 -33.07 -28.14
C ASP A 303 15.33 -32.78 -26.74
N GLY A 304 14.98 -33.44 -25.63
CA GLY A 304 14.20 -34.64 -25.33
C GLY A 304 14.59 -35.15 -23.92
N GLY A 305 13.72 -35.94 -23.26
CA GLY A 305 14.00 -36.71 -22.03
C GLY A 305 13.86 -35.92 -20.72
N GLY A 306 13.24 -36.40 -19.63
CA GLY A 306 12.94 -37.76 -19.20
C GLY A 306 13.81 -38.14 -17.99
N SER A 307 13.17 -38.46 -16.84
CA SER A 307 13.73 -39.05 -15.59
C SER A 307 14.72 -38.15 -14.81
N ASP A 308 14.70 -38.02 -13.47
CA ASP A 308 14.22 -38.86 -12.36
C ASP A 308 13.48 -38.05 -11.27
#